data_AF-A0A7W0FZ32-F1
#
_entry.id   AF-A0A7W0FZ32-F1
#
_cell.length_a   1.000
_cell.length_b   1.000
_cell.length_c   1.000
_cell.angle_alpha   90.00
_cell.angle_beta   90.00
_cell.angle_gamma   90.00
#
_symmetry.space_group_name_H-M   'P 1'
#
loop_
_entity.id
_entity.type
_entity.pdbx_description
1 polymer ?
#
loop_
_entity_poly.entity_id
_entity_poly.type
_entity_poly.pdbx_seq_one_letter_code
_entity_poly.pdbx_strand_id
1 'polypeptide(L)'
;MNLAKINERVSAARKETEARGETFYPGPSRVHLAAFPPKERWDDWVELESKAWPRREERRYMLVPTTCFNCESACGLLAYVDKESLRVQKFEGNPEHPGSRGRNCAKGPATLNQITDPDRILHPLKRAGARGEGKWVQVGWDEVLDDLASRIRKAITEERHNEVMYHVGRPGEDGFTERVLAAWGVDGHNSHTNICSSSSRAGYQFWMGLDRPSPDHANAKVILLISAHLESGHYFNPHAQRVIEAKAAGAKLIVFDTRLSNTATHADHWLAPYPGSEAAIVLSMANYLIQNELYNREFVRRWWNWEEYMAVERPEEETNFENFELALKELYAGYTFEYAAAESGVDARTIEEVARIVSTAGTRFSSHNWRSAASGN
;
A
#
# COMPACT_ATOMS: atom_id res chain seq x y z
N MET A 1 14.29 -36.90 12.73
CA MET A 1 12.82 -37.12 12.81
C MET A 1 12.29 -37.17 11.38
N ASN A 2 11.69 -38.28 10.93
CA ASN A 2 11.22 -38.46 9.53
C ASN A 2 9.99 -37.58 9.24
N LEU A 3 9.96 -36.89 8.09
CA LEU A 3 8.84 -36.07 7.57
C LEU A 3 7.46 -36.74 7.73
N ALA A 4 7.36 -38.06 7.57
CA ALA A 4 6.09 -38.78 7.76
C ALA A 4 5.55 -38.69 9.21
N LYS A 5 6.41 -38.94 10.22
CA LYS A 5 6.04 -38.80 11.65
C LYS A 5 5.72 -37.37 12.04
N ILE A 6 6.27 -36.40 11.30
CA ILE A 6 5.99 -34.99 11.50
C ILE A 6 4.59 -34.65 10.95
N ASN A 7 4.27 -35.08 9.72
CA ASN A 7 2.96 -34.89 9.10
C ASN A 7 1.81 -35.54 9.89
N GLU A 8 2.05 -36.68 10.53
CA GLU A 8 1.07 -37.31 11.43
C GLU A 8 0.74 -36.44 12.64
N ARG A 9 1.76 -35.83 13.28
CA ARG A 9 1.56 -34.93 14.44
C ARG A 9 0.81 -33.64 14.05
N VAL A 10 1.01 -33.13 12.84
CA VAL A 10 0.26 -31.99 12.28
C VAL A 10 -1.21 -32.33 12.13
N SER A 11 -1.47 -33.47 11.50
CA SER A 11 -2.82 -33.97 11.28
C SER A 11 -3.53 -34.17 12.62
N ALA A 12 -2.82 -34.57 13.67
CA ALA A 12 -3.37 -34.69 15.02
C ALA A 12 -3.72 -33.32 15.64
N ALA A 13 -2.81 -32.33 15.63
CA ALA A 13 -3.08 -31.01 16.23
C ALA A 13 -4.22 -30.26 15.52
N ARG A 14 -4.26 -30.36 14.18
CA ARG A 14 -5.36 -29.84 13.37
C ARG A 14 -6.67 -30.55 13.70
N LYS A 15 -6.69 -31.89 13.69
CA LYS A 15 -7.88 -32.68 14.06
C LYS A 15 -8.38 -32.37 15.46
N GLU A 16 -7.47 -32.16 16.42
CA GLU A 16 -7.83 -31.85 17.80
C GLU A 16 -8.50 -30.47 17.90
N THR A 17 -7.97 -29.47 17.19
CA THR A 17 -8.55 -28.13 17.11
C THR A 17 -9.91 -28.17 16.42
N GLU A 18 -9.98 -28.79 15.24
CA GLU A 18 -11.22 -28.95 14.48
C GLU A 18 -12.27 -29.77 15.24
N ALA A 19 -11.87 -30.78 16.02
CA ALA A 19 -12.78 -31.57 16.86
C ALA A 19 -13.41 -30.77 18.00
N ARG A 20 -12.79 -29.67 18.44
CA ARG A 20 -13.38 -28.70 19.36
C ARG A 20 -14.28 -27.67 18.67
N GLY A 21 -14.43 -27.74 17.34
CA GLY A 21 -15.14 -26.74 16.54
C GLY A 21 -14.36 -25.44 16.38
N GLU A 22 -13.04 -25.46 16.62
CA GLU A 22 -12.17 -24.29 16.59
C GLU A 22 -11.49 -24.12 15.22
N THR A 23 -11.27 -22.86 14.82
CA THR A 23 -10.55 -22.52 13.60
C THR A 23 -9.05 -22.77 13.78
N PHE A 24 -8.46 -23.61 12.93
CA PHE A 24 -7.01 -23.87 12.92
C PHE A 24 -6.28 -22.92 11.95
N TYR A 25 -5.45 -22.03 12.49
CA TYR A 25 -4.59 -21.15 11.68
C TYR A 25 -3.21 -21.79 11.45
N PRO A 26 -2.89 -22.28 10.25
CA PRO A 26 -1.62 -22.96 10.01
C PRO A 26 -0.44 -21.99 10.12
N GLY A 27 0.58 -22.36 10.90
CA GLY A 27 1.81 -21.59 10.99
C GLY A 27 2.67 -21.58 9.72
N PRO A 28 3.76 -20.79 9.68
CA PRO A 28 4.62 -20.64 8.50
C PRO A 28 5.24 -21.95 8.03
N SER A 29 5.62 -22.82 8.97
CA SER A 29 6.11 -24.16 8.66
C SER A 29 5.02 -25.07 8.12
N ARG A 30 3.75 -24.72 8.30
CA ARG A 30 2.53 -25.53 8.07
C ARG A 30 2.54 -26.90 8.77
N VAL A 31 3.51 -27.10 9.67
CA VAL A 31 3.98 -28.44 10.05
C VAL A 31 4.15 -28.59 11.57
N HIS A 32 4.02 -27.54 12.38
CA HIS A 32 4.34 -27.67 13.82
C HIS A 32 3.38 -27.02 14.82
N LEU A 33 2.75 -25.87 14.53
CA LEU A 33 1.96 -25.13 15.51
C LEU A 33 0.86 -24.29 14.82
N ALA A 34 -0.25 -24.06 15.53
CA ALA A 34 -1.16 -22.99 15.17
C ALA A 34 -0.41 -21.65 15.30
N ALA A 35 -0.52 -20.78 14.28
CA ALA A 35 0.13 -19.46 14.32
C ALA A 35 -0.65 -18.44 15.15
N PHE A 36 -1.95 -18.64 15.33
CA PHE A 36 -2.84 -17.71 16.02
C PHE A 36 -3.85 -18.47 16.88
N PRO A 37 -4.37 -17.83 17.93
CA PRO A 37 -5.51 -18.35 18.70
C PRO A 37 -6.74 -18.54 17.80
N PRO A 38 -7.51 -19.62 17.96
CA PRO A 38 -8.77 -19.81 17.24
C PRO A 38 -9.73 -18.66 17.55
N LYS A 39 -10.43 -18.15 16.54
CA LYS A 39 -11.32 -16.98 16.71
C LYS A 39 -12.47 -17.23 17.68
N GLU A 40 -12.89 -18.49 17.80
CA GLU A 40 -13.94 -18.94 18.71
C GLU A 40 -13.55 -18.75 20.19
N ARG A 41 -12.26 -18.49 20.48
CA ARG A 41 -11.74 -18.27 21.83
C ARG A 41 -11.24 -16.85 22.08
N TRP A 42 -11.50 -15.91 21.16
CA TRP A 42 -11.01 -14.54 21.32
C TRP A 42 -11.60 -13.81 22.53
N ASP A 43 -12.80 -14.17 23.01
CA ASP A 43 -13.38 -13.56 24.21
C ASP A 43 -12.72 -13.99 25.54
N ASP A 44 -12.02 -15.14 25.55
CA ASP A 44 -11.33 -15.68 26.73
C ASP A 44 -10.13 -16.56 26.31
N TRP A 45 -9.04 -15.91 25.94
CA TRP A 45 -7.79 -16.55 25.57
C TRP A 45 -6.83 -16.62 26.76
N VAL A 46 -6.13 -17.75 26.92
CA VAL A 46 -5.17 -17.96 28.00
C VAL A 46 -3.77 -18.10 27.42
N GLU A 47 -2.82 -17.31 27.92
CA GLU A 47 -1.39 -17.49 27.66
C GLU A 47 -0.61 -17.62 28.96
N LEU A 48 0.58 -18.22 28.90
CA LEU A 48 1.49 -18.25 30.04
C LEU A 48 2.35 -16.99 30.08
N GLU A 49 2.54 -16.44 31.28
CA GLU A 49 3.45 -15.32 31.52
C GLU A 49 4.90 -15.74 31.25
N SER A 50 5.44 -15.22 30.15
CA SER A 50 6.80 -15.49 29.69
C SER A 50 7.86 -15.17 30.77
N LYS A 51 7.68 -14.11 31.56
CA LYS A 51 8.61 -13.69 32.61
C LYS A 51 8.52 -14.51 33.89
N ALA A 52 7.47 -15.29 34.07
CA ALA A 52 7.26 -16.12 35.26
C ALA A 52 8.03 -17.44 35.19
N TRP A 53 8.63 -17.78 34.05
CA TRP A 53 9.37 -19.03 33.84
C TRP A 53 10.38 -19.30 34.98
N PRO A 54 10.41 -20.51 35.56
CA PRO A 54 9.70 -21.73 35.14
C PRO A 54 8.28 -21.90 35.70
N ARG A 55 7.75 -20.92 36.46
CA ARG A 55 6.38 -20.98 36.99
C ARG A 55 5.39 -20.80 35.84
N ARG A 56 4.35 -21.64 35.83
CA ARG A 56 3.25 -21.57 34.85
C ARG A 56 2.17 -20.65 35.38
N GLU A 57 2.43 -19.35 35.31
CA GLU A 57 1.43 -18.33 35.65
C GLU A 57 0.59 -18.04 34.41
N GLU A 58 -0.72 -18.18 34.53
CA GLU A 58 -1.68 -17.93 33.44
C GLU A 58 -2.07 -16.45 33.40
N ARG A 59 -2.24 -15.92 32.19
CA ARG A 59 -2.81 -14.61 31.88
C ARG A 59 -4.01 -14.80 30.97
N ARG A 60 -5.09 -14.06 31.25
CA ARG A 60 -6.35 -14.14 30.50
C ARG A 60 -6.58 -12.87 29.70
N TYR A 61 -6.86 -13.03 28.41
CA TYR A 61 -7.01 -11.95 27.46
C TYR A 61 -8.35 -12.02 26.72
N MET A 62 -8.89 -10.85 26.39
CA MET A 62 -9.86 -10.64 25.31
C MET A 62 -9.10 -10.13 24.08
N LEU A 63 -9.28 -10.79 22.94
CA LEU A 63 -8.58 -10.54 21.69
C LEU A 63 -9.50 -9.74 20.78
N VAL A 64 -9.22 -8.45 20.63
CA VAL A 64 -10.10 -7.51 19.91
C VAL A 64 -9.50 -7.19 18.54
N PRO A 65 -10.19 -7.52 17.43
CA PRO A 65 -9.75 -7.12 16.10
C PRO A 65 -9.73 -5.60 15.97
N THR A 66 -8.67 -5.07 15.38
CA THR A 66 -8.53 -3.65 15.05
C THR A 66 -7.65 -3.48 13.81
N THR A 67 -7.43 -2.25 13.37
CA THR A 67 -6.69 -1.94 12.15
C THR A 67 -5.47 -1.08 12.47
N CYS A 68 -4.32 -1.47 11.95
CA CYS A 68 -3.10 -0.68 12.07
C CYS A 68 -3.21 0.61 11.28
N PHE A 69 -2.95 1.74 11.94
CA PHE A 69 -3.06 3.07 11.32
C PHE A 69 -1.71 3.75 11.06
N ASN A 70 -0.61 3.01 11.17
CA ASN A 70 0.75 3.52 10.97
C ASN A 70 1.11 3.79 9.49
N CYS A 71 0.37 3.20 8.55
CA CYS A 71 0.47 3.45 7.11
C CYS A 71 -0.84 3.09 6.44
N GLU A 72 -1.00 3.40 5.15
CA GLU A 72 -2.25 3.17 4.42
C GLU A 72 -2.53 1.70 4.10
N SER A 73 -1.61 0.78 4.39
CA SER A 73 -1.85 -0.66 4.19
C SER A 73 -3.00 -1.20 5.04
N ALA A 74 -3.35 -0.48 6.13
CA ALA A 74 -4.46 -0.82 7.02
C ALA A 74 -4.44 -2.30 7.45
N CYS A 75 -3.25 -2.84 7.80
CA CYS A 75 -3.12 -4.25 8.17
C CYS A 75 -3.95 -4.56 9.42
N GLY A 76 -4.64 -5.69 9.43
CA GLY A 76 -5.38 -6.14 10.61
C GLY A 76 -4.47 -6.47 11.79
N LEU A 77 -4.81 -5.93 12.94
CA LEU A 77 -4.21 -6.22 14.24
C LEU A 77 -5.20 -6.97 15.13
N LEU A 78 -4.66 -7.75 16.07
CA LEU A 78 -5.40 -8.33 17.17
C LEU A 78 -4.84 -7.76 18.47
N ALA A 79 -5.64 -6.98 19.19
CA ALA A 79 -5.27 -6.39 20.46
C ALA A 79 -5.51 -7.39 21.59
N TYR A 80 -4.48 -7.70 22.38
CA TYR A 80 -4.60 -8.57 23.54
C TYR A 80 -4.89 -7.70 24.76
N VAL A 81 -6.16 -7.62 25.13
CA VAL A 81 -6.64 -6.85 26.28
C VAL A 81 -6.67 -7.77 27.50
N ASP A 82 -5.86 -7.46 28.51
CA ASP A 82 -5.87 -8.22 29.77
C ASP A 82 -7.22 -8.05 30.48
N LYS A 83 -7.86 -9.16 30.86
CA LYS A 83 -9.25 -9.14 31.37
C LYS A 83 -9.36 -8.57 32.79
N GLU A 84 -8.26 -8.48 33.53
CA GLU A 84 -8.24 -7.92 34.88
C GLU A 84 -8.02 -6.40 34.86
N SER A 85 -6.98 -5.96 34.16
CA SER A 85 -6.57 -4.55 34.09
C SER A 85 -7.26 -3.75 32.99
N LEU A 86 -7.89 -4.42 32.02
CA LEU A 86 -8.47 -3.85 30.80
C LEU A 86 -7.47 -3.05 29.95
N ARG A 87 -6.17 -3.30 30.14
CA ARG A 87 -5.10 -2.69 29.36
C ARG A 87 -4.70 -3.59 28.20
N VAL A 88 -4.41 -2.98 27.05
CA VAL A 88 -3.76 -3.67 25.94
C VAL A 88 -2.34 -4.03 26.35
N GLN A 89 -1.98 -5.31 26.28
CA GLN A 89 -0.65 -5.82 26.64
C GLN A 89 0.25 -6.07 25.42
N LYS A 90 -0.35 -6.39 24.27
CA LYS A 90 0.37 -6.56 22.99
C LYS A 90 -0.59 -6.46 21.80
N PHE A 91 -0.01 -6.27 20.62
CA PHE A 91 -0.70 -6.40 19.34
C PHE A 91 -0.03 -7.49 18.51
N GLU A 92 -0.83 -8.39 17.95
CA GLU A 92 -0.39 -9.36 16.93
C GLU A 92 -1.16 -9.12 15.62
N GLY A 93 -0.88 -9.92 14.59
CA GLY A 93 -1.63 -9.84 13.35
C GLY A 93 -2.98 -10.55 13.45
N ASN A 94 -4.01 -9.93 12.87
CA ASN A 94 -5.32 -10.57 12.77
C ASN A 94 -5.31 -11.58 11.61
N PRO A 95 -5.44 -12.90 11.86
CA PRO A 95 -5.45 -13.91 10.82
C PRO A 95 -6.67 -13.83 9.89
N GLU A 96 -7.80 -13.30 10.37
CA GLU A 96 -9.03 -13.15 9.59
C GLU A 96 -8.99 -11.93 8.65
N HIS A 97 -8.00 -11.04 8.78
CA HIS A 97 -7.93 -9.85 7.94
C HIS A 97 -7.57 -10.22 6.48
N PRO A 98 -8.39 -9.87 5.48
CA PRO A 98 -8.26 -10.40 4.11
C PRO A 98 -7.00 -9.93 3.38
N GLY A 99 -6.51 -8.72 3.71
CA GLY A 99 -5.28 -8.15 3.17
C GLY A 99 -4.03 -8.80 3.75
N SER A 100 -3.77 -8.55 5.05
CA SER A 100 -2.57 -8.95 5.76
C SER A 100 -2.52 -10.41 6.25
N ARG A 101 -3.65 -11.12 6.40
CA ARG A 101 -3.70 -12.55 6.76
C ARG A 101 -2.83 -12.90 7.98
N GLY A 102 -2.89 -12.07 9.02
CA GLY A 102 -2.10 -12.24 10.25
C GLY A 102 -0.63 -11.78 10.17
N ARG A 103 -0.13 -11.35 9.01
CA ARG A 103 1.25 -10.86 8.88
C ARG A 103 1.31 -9.36 9.10
N ASN A 104 2.23 -8.93 9.96
CA ASN A 104 2.50 -7.51 10.24
C ASN A 104 3.99 -7.20 10.11
N CYS A 105 4.29 -5.94 9.82
CA CYS A 105 5.66 -5.42 9.97
C CYS A 105 5.91 -4.97 11.42
N ALA A 106 7.14 -4.61 11.76
CA ALA A 106 7.53 -4.18 13.10
C ALA A 106 6.68 -3.00 13.65
N LYS A 107 6.14 -2.14 12.76
CA LYS A 107 5.28 -1.01 13.14
C LYS A 107 3.97 -1.47 13.77
N GLY A 108 3.43 -2.63 13.38
CA GLY A 108 2.15 -3.13 13.88
C GLY A 108 2.18 -3.37 15.39
N PRO A 109 3.03 -4.29 15.89
CA PRO A 109 3.21 -4.52 17.32
C PRO A 109 3.65 -3.27 18.10
N ALA A 110 4.48 -2.42 17.49
CA ALA A 110 4.96 -1.17 18.10
C ALA A 110 3.86 -0.13 18.38
N THR A 111 2.64 -0.32 17.87
CA THR A 111 1.47 0.53 18.19
C THR A 111 1.19 0.59 19.69
N LEU A 112 1.61 -0.42 20.47
CA LEU A 112 1.53 -0.40 21.93
C LEU A 112 2.22 0.84 22.51
N ASN A 113 3.40 1.20 21.99
CA ASN A 113 4.16 2.35 22.46
C ASN A 113 3.45 3.68 22.21
N GLN A 114 2.56 3.77 21.21
CA GLN A 114 1.80 4.99 20.90
C GLN A 114 0.64 5.19 21.86
N ILE A 115 -0.07 4.11 22.22
CA ILE A 115 -1.21 4.21 23.13
C ILE A 115 -0.76 4.39 24.60
N THR A 116 0.47 3.97 24.92
CA THR A 116 1.11 4.12 26.23
C THR A 116 2.22 5.18 26.24
N ASP A 117 2.28 6.05 25.23
CA ASP A 117 3.32 7.08 25.13
C ASP A 117 3.22 8.04 26.34
N PRO A 118 4.29 8.22 27.14
CA PRO A 118 4.27 9.13 28.29
C PRO A 118 4.04 10.59 27.91
N ASP A 119 4.34 10.98 26.66
CA ASP A 119 4.18 12.34 26.15
C ASP A 119 2.84 12.55 25.42
N ARG A 120 1.94 11.56 25.44
CA ARG A 120 0.63 11.65 24.81
C ARG A 120 -0.20 12.78 25.43
N ILE A 121 -0.72 13.67 24.59
CA ILE A 121 -1.63 14.73 25.01
C ILE A 121 -3.02 14.12 25.32
N LEU A 122 -3.37 14.06 26.60
CA LEU A 122 -4.63 13.47 27.09
C LEU A 122 -5.74 14.48 27.35
N HIS A 123 -5.42 15.78 27.36
CA HIS A 123 -6.34 16.86 27.65
C HIS A 123 -6.21 17.99 26.65
N PRO A 124 -7.28 18.75 26.37
CA PRO A 124 -7.19 19.94 25.54
C PRO A 124 -6.28 21.00 26.17
N LEU A 125 -5.47 21.64 25.32
CA LEU A 125 -4.50 22.67 25.73
C LEU A 125 -4.74 23.96 24.95
N LYS A 126 -4.66 25.09 25.64
CA LYS A 126 -4.73 26.44 25.05
C LYS A 126 -3.39 27.16 25.22
N ARG A 127 -2.94 27.84 24.18
CA ARG A 127 -1.68 28.60 24.22
C ARG A 127 -1.84 29.81 25.16
N ALA A 128 -0.93 29.95 26.12
CA ALA A 128 -0.96 31.02 27.13
C ALA A 128 0.03 32.18 26.88
N GLY A 129 0.84 32.09 25.82
CA GLY A 129 1.84 33.09 25.47
C GLY A 129 1.92 33.35 23.96
N ALA A 130 2.99 34.04 23.53
CA ALA A 130 3.24 34.26 22.11
C ALA A 130 3.46 32.94 21.36
N ARG A 131 3.18 32.93 20.05
CA ARG A 131 3.40 31.75 19.20
C ARG A 131 4.89 31.38 19.25
N GLY A 132 5.17 30.12 19.56
CA GLY A 132 6.55 29.58 19.64
C GLY A 132 7.13 29.50 21.06
N GLU A 133 6.49 30.10 22.07
CA GLU A 133 7.03 30.07 23.45
C GLU A 133 6.84 28.73 24.19
N GLY A 134 6.07 27.80 23.64
CA GLY A 134 5.79 26.52 24.30
C GLY A 134 4.95 26.62 25.59
N LYS A 135 4.32 27.77 25.86
CA LYS A 135 3.46 27.97 27.05
C LYS A 135 2.03 27.52 26.78
N TRP A 136 1.58 26.52 27.55
CA TRP A 136 0.25 25.91 27.43
C TRP A 136 -0.44 25.84 28.79
N VAL A 137 -1.76 25.99 28.78
CA VAL A 137 -2.63 25.74 29.93
C VAL A 137 -3.70 24.72 29.54
N GLN A 138 -4.06 23.84 30.46
CA GLN A 138 -5.13 22.87 30.25
C GLN A 138 -6.50 23.56 30.31
N VAL A 139 -7.39 23.19 29.39
CA VAL A 139 -8.76 23.72 29.30
C VAL A 139 -9.77 22.58 29.10
N GLY A 140 -11.06 22.88 29.31
CA GLY A 140 -12.14 21.92 29.05
C GLY A 140 -12.51 21.83 27.57
N TRP A 141 -13.20 20.75 27.19
CA TRP A 141 -13.70 20.58 25.81
C TRP A 141 -14.73 21.64 25.43
N ASP A 142 -15.63 22.03 26.34
CA ASP A 142 -16.64 23.07 26.07
C ASP A 142 -15.98 24.41 25.70
N GLU A 143 -14.93 24.82 26.43
CA GLU A 143 -14.18 26.05 26.13
C GLU A 143 -13.51 25.98 24.74
N VAL A 144 -12.94 24.83 24.37
CA VAL A 144 -12.33 24.65 23.04
C VAL A 144 -13.36 24.75 21.93
N LEU A 145 -14.51 24.10 22.12
CA LEU A 145 -15.60 24.11 21.15
C LEU A 145 -16.16 25.53 20.99
N ASP A 146 -16.40 26.25 22.08
CA ASP A 146 -16.89 27.64 22.04
C ASP A 146 -15.89 28.61 21.38
N ASP A 147 -14.59 28.51 21.70
CA ASP A 147 -13.56 29.38 21.10
C ASP A 147 -13.41 29.13 19.60
N LEU A 148 -13.38 27.87 19.15
CA LEU A 148 -13.26 27.55 17.73
C LEU A 148 -14.55 27.86 16.95
N ALA A 149 -15.71 27.45 17.47
CA ALA A 149 -16.99 27.66 16.80
C ALA A 149 -17.34 29.15 16.65
N SER A 150 -17.05 29.97 17.65
CA SER A 150 -17.30 31.42 17.57
C SER A 150 -16.47 32.10 16.46
N ARG A 151 -15.21 31.70 16.29
CA ARG A 151 -14.31 32.21 15.24
C ARG A 151 -14.76 31.77 13.85
N ILE A 152 -15.05 30.48 13.69
CA ILE A 152 -15.56 29.91 12.42
C ILE A 152 -16.87 30.60 12.05
N ARG A 153 -17.83 30.70 12.99
CA ARG A 153 -19.11 31.38 12.78
C ARG A 153 -18.90 32.83 12.34
N LYS A 154 -18.02 33.57 13.03
CA LYS A 154 -17.72 34.96 12.68
C LYS A 154 -17.22 35.10 11.24
N ALA A 155 -16.27 34.25 10.82
CA ALA A 155 -15.77 34.23 9.45
C ALA A 155 -16.88 33.94 8.43
N ILE A 156 -17.75 32.96 8.70
CA ILE A 156 -18.88 32.62 7.83
C ILE A 156 -19.87 33.79 7.73
N THR A 157 -20.26 34.40 8.85
CA THR A 157 -21.25 35.50 8.88
C THR A 157 -20.73 36.81 8.27
N GLU A 158 -19.43 37.01 8.24
CA GLU A 158 -18.76 38.16 7.61
C GLU A 158 -18.33 37.86 6.17
N GLU A 159 -18.75 36.73 5.60
CA GLU A 159 -18.42 36.31 4.22
C GLU A 159 -16.91 36.13 3.94
N ARG A 160 -16.11 35.86 4.98
CA ARG A 160 -14.65 35.61 4.90
C ARG A 160 -14.35 34.11 4.78
N HIS A 161 -14.97 33.45 3.80
CA HIS A 161 -14.97 31.99 3.67
C HIS A 161 -13.58 31.38 3.41
N ASN A 162 -12.63 32.18 2.92
CA ASN A 162 -11.23 31.80 2.69
C ASN A 162 -10.36 31.80 3.96
N GLU A 163 -10.88 32.19 5.12
CA GLU A 163 -10.15 32.17 6.39
C GLU A 163 -10.38 30.90 7.24
N VAL A 164 -11.23 29.99 6.76
CA VAL A 164 -11.46 28.69 7.38
C VAL A 164 -10.78 27.61 6.54
N MET A 165 -9.86 26.86 7.16
CA MET A 165 -9.10 25.83 6.49
C MET A 165 -8.96 24.59 7.38
N TYR A 166 -9.18 23.43 6.79
CA TYR A 166 -8.95 22.13 7.39
C TYR A 166 -7.73 21.49 6.74
N HIS A 167 -6.67 21.29 7.53
CA HIS A 167 -5.50 20.53 7.11
C HIS A 167 -5.54 19.13 7.72
N VAL A 168 -5.66 18.10 6.89
CA VAL A 168 -5.59 16.71 7.35
C VAL A 168 -4.25 16.08 7.03
N GLY A 169 -3.63 15.51 8.05
CA GLY A 169 -2.55 14.55 7.90
C GLY A 169 -3.10 13.23 7.39
N ARG A 170 -3.05 12.19 8.22
CA ARG A 170 -3.66 10.90 7.89
C ARG A 170 -5.17 10.95 8.16
N PRO A 171 -6.05 10.84 7.15
CA PRO A 171 -7.49 10.84 7.35
C PRO A 171 -7.92 9.54 8.06
N GLY A 172 -8.57 9.67 9.22
CA GLY A 172 -9.12 8.55 10.00
C GLY A 172 -10.63 8.39 9.85
N GLU A 173 -11.23 9.15 8.95
CA GLU A 173 -12.65 9.22 8.68
C GLU A 173 -12.88 9.28 7.15
N ASP A 174 -14.08 8.94 6.71
CA ASP A 174 -14.44 8.72 5.30
C ASP A 174 -15.28 9.86 4.69
N GLY A 175 -14.73 11.07 4.65
CA GLY A 175 -15.30 12.21 3.92
C GLY A 175 -16.32 13.06 4.69
N PHE A 176 -16.51 12.83 5.99
CA PHE A 176 -17.46 13.58 6.81
C PHE A 176 -17.03 15.03 7.01
N THR A 177 -15.75 15.30 7.26
CA THR A 177 -15.25 16.67 7.48
C THR A 177 -15.37 17.51 6.22
N GLU A 178 -15.08 16.93 5.06
CA GLU A 178 -15.22 17.59 3.75
C GLU A 178 -16.67 17.98 3.47
N ARG A 179 -17.64 17.11 3.84
CA ARG A 179 -19.07 17.44 3.73
C ARG A 179 -19.47 18.61 4.62
N VAL A 180 -18.89 18.71 5.82
CA VAL A 180 -19.14 19.84 6.74
C VAL A 180 -18.64 21.15 6.15
N LEU A 181 -17.42 21.17 5.59
CA LEU A 181 -16.89 22.37 4.93
C LEU A 181 -17.74 22.81 3.74
N ALA A 182 -18.14 21.86 2.89
CA ALA A 182 -19.02 22.12 1.75
C ALA A 182 -20.38 22.69 2.20
N ALA A 183 -20.95 22.18 3.30
CA ALA A 183 -22.21 22.70 3.86
C ALA A 183 -22.08 24.14 4.39
N TRP A 184 -20.88 24.59 4.74
CA TRP A 184 -20.59 25.98 5.11
C TRP A 184 -20.26 26.89 3.91
N GLY A 185 -20.21 26.34 2.68
CA GLY A 185 -19.74 27.07 1.51
C GLY A 185 -18.25 27.36 1.53
N VAL A 186 -17.47 26.57 2.28
CA VAL A 186 -16.02 26.77 2.45
C VAL A 186 -15.25 25.80 1.56
N ASP A 187 -14.48 26.34 0.61
CA ASP A 187 -13.48 25.61 -0.15
C ASP A 187 -12.11 25.70 0.55
N GLY A 188 -12.00 24.98 1.68
CA GLY A 188 -10.89 25.12 2.63
C GLY A 188 -10.20 23.79 2.96
N HIS A 189 -10.33 22.75 2.14
CA HIS A 189 -9.72 21.45 2.41
C HIS A 189 -8.29 21.39 1.86
N ASN A 190 -7.36 20.92 2.71
CA ASN A 190 -6.02 20.54 2.27
C ASN A 190 -5.62 19.23 2.96
N SER A 191 -5.02 18.31 2.22
CA SER A 191 -4.52 17.04 2.75
C SER A 191 -3.02 16.88 2.52
N HIS A 192 -2.41 15.98 3.27
CA HIS A 192 -1.01 15.59 3.02
C HIS A 192 -0.83 14.83 1.68
N THR A 193 -1.89 14.57 0.91
CA THR A 193 -1.80 13.70 -0.28
C THR A 193 -0.86 14.27 -1.33
N ASN A 194 -0.80 15.61 -1.44
CA ASN A 194 0.09 16.34 -2.34
C ASN A 194 1.58 16.09 -2.07
N ILE A 195 1.96 15.86 -0.81
CA ILE A 195 3.33 15.49 -0.42
C ILE A 195 3.51 13.96 -0.27
N CYS A 196 2.43 13.19 -0.43
CA CYS A 196 2.43 11.76 -0.23
C CYS A 196 2.53 11.01 -1.56
N SER A 197 1.48 10.96 -2.37
CA SER A 197 1.46 10.11 -3.57
C SER A 197 0.59 10.67 -4.71
N SER A 198 0.15 11.92 -4.66
CA SER A 198 -0.67 12.51 -5.75
C SER A 198 -0.01 12.35 -7.13
N SER A 199 1.31 12.54 -7.22
CA SER A 199 2.06 12.49 -8.48
C SER A 199 2.09 11.08 -9.09
N SER A 200 2.23 10.03 -8.29
CA SER A 200 2.16 8.65 -8.79
C SER A 200 0.74 8.20 -9.13
N ARG A 201 -0.26 8.78 -8.46
CA ARG A 201 -1.68 8.50 -8.73
C ARG A 201 -2.21 9.21 -9.98
N ALA A 202 -1.64 10.37 -10.34
CA ALA A 202 -2.07 11.15 -11.49
C ALA A 202 -2.07 10.33 -12.80
N GLY A 203 -1.00 9.56 -13.04
CA GLY A 203 -0.92 8.69 -14.22
C GLY A 203 -2.04 7.64 -14.27
N TYR A 204 -2.37 7.02 -13.14
CA TYR A 204 -3.51 6.09 -13.07
C TYR A 204 -4.85 6.80 -13.28
N GLN A 205 -5.02 7.99 -12.69
CA GLN A 205 -6.25 8.76 -12.85
C GLN A 205 -6.47 9.19 -14.30
N PHE A 206 -5.44 9.68 -14.98
CA PHE A 206 -5.53 10.08 -16.39
C PHE A 206 -5.75 8.89 -17.33
N TRP A 207 -5.14 7.74 -17.02
CA TRP A 207 -5.21 6.57 -17.89
C TRP A 207 -6.48 5.73 -17.71
N MET A 208 -6.92 5.50 -16.47
CA MET A 208 -8.00 4.57 -16.15
C MET A 208 -9.10 5.15 -15.25
N GLY A 209 -9.03 6.44 -14.91
CA GLY A 209 -10.04 7.12 -14.10
C GLY A 209 -10.07 6.74 -12.62
N LEU A 210 -9.06 6.01 -12.14
CA LEU A 210 -8.94 5.55 -10.75
C LEU A 210 -7.56 5.96 -10.18
N ASP A 211 -7.54 6.48 -8.94
CA ASP A 211 -6.30 6.93 -8.30
C ASP A 211 -5.46 5.76 -7.76
N ARG A 212 -6.07 4.59 -7.51
CA ARG A 212 -5.42 3.40 -6.92
C ARG A 212 -5.90 2.10 -7.56
N PRO A 213 -5.16 1.52 -8.52
CA PRO A 213 -5.45 0.18 -8.98
C PRO A 213 -5.10 -0.86 -7.92
N SER A 214 -5.82 -2.00 -7.93
CA SER A 214 -5.50 -3.18 -7.12
C SER A 214 -4.79 -4.22 -8.00
N PRO A 215 -3.45 -4.23 -8.08
CA PRO A 215 -2.73 -5.18 -8.94
C PRO A 215 -2.88 -6.62 -8.45
N ASP A 216 -3.20 -7.54 -9.37
CA ASP A 216 -3.26 -8.98 -9.10
C ASP A 216 -1.86 -9.62 -9.13
N HIS A 217 -1.04 -9.26 -8.14
CA HIS A 217 0.32 -9.78 -8.05
C HIS A 217 0.36 -11.31 -7.95
N ALA A 218 -0.58 -11.95 -7.25
CA ALA A 218 -0.56 -13.40 -6.98
C ALA A 218 -0.69 -14.24 -8.26
N ASN A 219 -1.42 -13.73 -9.25
CA ASN A 219 -1.58 -14.39 -10.55
C ASN A 219 -0.67 -13.80 -11.63
N ALA A 220 0.29 -12.94 -11.32
CA ALA A 220 1.19 -12.39 -12.34
C ALA A 220 2.17 -13.43 -12.89
N LYS A 221 2.59 -13.28 -14.14
CA LYS A 221 3.76 -13.96 -14.75
C LYS A 221 5.01 -13.07 -14.67
N VAL A 222 4.82 -11.76 -14.76
CA VAL A 222 5.88 -10.76 -14.65
C VAL A 222 5.37 -9.64 -13.76
N ILE A 223 6.20 -9.24 -12.79
CA ILE A 223 5.92 -8.17 -11.84
C ILE A 223 7.00 -7.10 -12.00
N LEU A 224 6.59 -5.85 -12.27
CA LEU A 224 7.49 -4.69 -12.32
C LEU A 224 7.21 -3.73 -11.16
N LEU A 225 8.19 -3.56 -10.28
CA LEU A 225 8.11 -2.67 -9.12
C LEU A 225 9.01 -1.44 -9.34
N ILE A 226 8.44 -0.24 -9.29
CA ILE A 226 9.18 1.03 -9.46
C ILE A 226 9.18 1.79 -8.14
N SER A 227 10.33 1.86 -7.48
CA SER A 227 10.51 2.45 -6.14
C SER A 227 9.49 1.90 -5.10
N ALA A 228 9.02 0.68 -5.35
CA ALA A 228 8.04 0.01 -4.52
C ALA A 228 8.77 -0.95 -3.59
N HIS A 229 9.19 -0.41 -2.45
CA HIS A 229 9.90 -1.19 -1.45
C HIS A 229 8.91 -2.06 -0.72
N LEU A 230 9.02 -3.34 -1.00
CA LEU A 230 8.47 -4.38 -0.20
C LEU A 230 8.93 -4.18 1.26
N GLU A 231 10.13 -4.55 1.71
CA GLU A 231 10.47 -4.68 3.15
C GLU A 231 10.12 -3.54 4.13
N SER A 232 10.00 -2.30 3.66
CA SER A 232 9.94 -1.08 4.48
C SER A 232 8.85 -0.08 4.05
N GLY A 233 8.25 -0.28 2.87
CA GLY A 233 7.44 0.70 2.19
C GLY A 233 5.95 0.68 2.54
N HIS A 234 5.23 1.49 1.77
CA HIS A 234 3.78 1.69 1.88
C HIS A 234 3.03 0.58 1.10
N TYR A 235 1.81 0.20 1.50
CA TYR A 235 1.00 -0.94 0.99
C TYR A 235 1.59 -2.35 1.19
N PHE A 236 2.55 -2.47 2.10
CA PHE A 236 3.51 -3.52 1.95
C PHE A 236 2.99 -4.94 2.23
N ASN A 237 2.53 -5.22 3.46
CA ASN A 237 2.35 -6.61 3.87
C ASN A 237 1.37 -7.40 2.96
N PRO A 238 0.22 -6.84 2.56
CA PRO A 238 -0.70 -7.53 1.65
C PRO A 238 -0.10 -7.81 0.26
N HIS A 239 0.67 -6.88 -0.32
CA HIS A 239 1.30 -7.07 -1.63
C HIS A 239 2.51 -8.00 -1.56
N ALA A 240 3.33 -7.90 -0.52
CA ALA A 240 4.50 -8.78 -0.28
C ALA A 240 4.14 -10.25 -0.43
N GLN A 241 3.06 -10.64 0.25
CA GLN A 241 2.61 -12.02 0.27
C GLN A 241 2.25 -12.52 -1.12
N ARG A 242 1.53 -11.68 -1.88
CA ARG A 242 1.06 -12.00 -3.23
C ARG A 242 2.22 -12.03 -4.23
N VAL A 243 3.19 -11.12 -4.12
CA VAL A 243 4.41 -11.11 -4.95
C VAL A 243 5.23 -12.38 -4.70
N ILE A 244 5.40 -12.79 -3.44
CA ILE A 244 6.14 -14.01 -3.10
C ILE A 244 5.36 -15.28 -3.52
N GLU A 245 4.02 -15.29 -3.39
CA GLU A 245 3.16 -16.36 -3.91
C GLU A 245 3.38 -16.54 -5.43
N ALA A 246 3.38 -15.45 -6.19
CA ALA A 246 3.62 -15.49 -7.63
C ALA A 246 5.05 -15.90 -7.99
N LYS A 247 6.06 -15.39 -7.27
CA LYS A 247 7.47 -15.78 -7.49
C LYS A 247 7.68 -17.27 -7.21
N ALA A 248 7.07 -17.81 -6.15
CA ALA A 248 7.08 -19.24 -5.88
C ALA A 248 6.37 -20.07 -6.97
N ALA A 249 5.40 -19.49 -7.66
CA ALA A 249 4.75 -20.06 -8.85
C ALA A 249 5.53 -19.82 -10.17
N GLY A 250 6.72 -19.20 -10.11
CA GLY A 250 7.60 -18.99 -11.26
C GLY A 250 7.53 -17.61 -11.92
N ALA A 251 6.79 -16.65 -11.35
CA ALA A 251 6.74 -15.29 -11.87
C ALA A 251 8.10 -14.59 -11.79
N LYS A 252 8.42 -13.78 -12.80
CA LYS A 252 9.62 -12.93 -12.83
C LYS A 252 9.38 -11.63 -12.09
N LEU A 253 10.28 -11.29 -11.16
CA LEU A 253 10.24 -10.03 -10.42
C LEU A 253 11.32 -9.08 -10.93
N ILE A 254 10.91 -7.93 -11.46
CA ILE A 254 11.77 -6.84 -11.91
C ILE A 254 11.59 -5.67 -10.95
N VAL A 255 12.68 -5.08 -10.48
CA VAL A 255 12.67 -3.96 -9.53
C VAL A 255 13.53 -2.82 -10.07
N PHE A 256 12.93 -1.63 -10.20
CA PHE A 256 13.63 -0.37 -10.45
C PHE A 256 13.78 0.36 -9.12
N ASP A 257 15.03 0.48 -8.66
CA ASP A 257 15.35 1.09 -7.38
C ASP A 257 16.80 1.58 -7.41
N THR A 258 17.04 2.81 -6.98
CA THR A 258 18.39 3.39 -6.93
C THR A 258 19.25 2.74 -5.85
N ARG A 259 18.63 2.12 -4.84
CA ARG A 259 19.30 1.33 -3.81
C ARG A 259 19.00 -0.15 -3.98
N LEU A 260 19.95 -1.00 -3.56
CA LEU A 260 19.69 -2.43 -3.40
C LEU A 260 18.85 -2.66 -2.13
N SER A 261 17.53 -2.45 -2.24
CA SER A 261 16.56 -2.74 -1.17
C SER A 261 16.44 -4.24 -0.91
N ASN A 262 15.90 -4.65 0.26
CA ASN A 262 15.64 -6.08 0.49
C ASN A 262 14.67 -6.63 -0.59
N THR A 263 13.74 -5.81 -1.08
CA THR A 263 12.92 -6.12 -2.25
C THR A 263 13.76 -6.48 -3.45
N ALA A 264 14.72 -5.62 -3.81
CA ALA A 264 15.62 -5.82 -4.93
C ALA A 264 16.49 -7.07 -4.74
N THR A 265 16.88 -7.44 -3.51
CA THR A 265 17.61 -8.71 -3.26
C THR A 265 16.79 -9.97 -3.57
N HIS A 266 15.46 -9.84 -3.67
CA HIS A 266 14.57 -10.91 -4.09
C HIS A 266 14.17 -10.81 -5.57
N ALA A 267 14.63 -9.80 -6.32
CA ALA A 267 14.32 -9.65 -7.73
C ALA A 267 15.06 -10.67 -8.60
N ASP A 268 14.48 -11.01 -9.75
CA ASP A 268 15.21 -11.65 -10.85
C ASP A 268 16.09 -10.61 -11.56
N HIS A 269 15.58 -9.38 -11.73
CA HIS A 269 16.33 -8.25 -12.28
C HIS A 269 16.16 -7.02 -11.40
N TRP A 270 17.28 -6.45 -10.95
CA TRP A 270 17.31 -5.15 -10.29
C TRP A 270 18.03 -4.16 -11.19
N LEU A 271 17.35 -3.06 -11.52
CA LEU A 271 17.90 -1.95 -12.30
C LEU A 271 17.97 -0.73 -11.37
N ALA A 272 19.11 -0.04 -11.41
CA ALA A 272 19.36 1.18 -10.65
C ALA A 272 19.52 2.38 -11.62
N PRO A 273 18.42 2.86 -12.21
CA PRO A 273 18.46 4.00 -13.11
C PRO A 273 18.75 5.31 -12.35
N TYR A 274 19.17 6.34 -13.08
CA TYR A 274 19.21 7.70 -12.53
C TYR A 274 17.81 8.11 -12.05
N PRO A 275 17.68 8.72 -10.86
CA PRO A 275 16.37 9.11 -10.32
C PRO A 275 15.57 9.97 -11.31
N GLY A 276 14.34 9.56 -11.64
CA GLY A 276 13.45 10.28 -12.56
C GLY A 276 13.51 9.79 -14.02
N SER A 277 14.49 8.96 -14.38
CA SER A 277 14.65 8.45 -15.75
C SER A 277 13.86 7.16 -16.03
N GLU A 278 13.12 6.63 -15.06
CA GLU A 278 12.39 5.36 -15.19
C GLU A 278 11.39 5.37 -16.35
N ALA A 279 10.81 6.53 -16.67
CA ALA A 279 9.90 6.68 -17.80
C ALA A 279 10.58 6.36 -19.14
N ALA A 280 11.85 6.74 -19.33
CA ALA A 280 12.58 6.44 -20.57
C ALA A 280 12.73 4.92 -20.79
N ILE A 281 13.03 4.18 -19.71
CA ILE A 281 13.09 2.72 -19.73
C ILE A 281 11.72 2.13 -20.08
N VAL A 282 10.65 2.55 -19.40
CA VAL A 282 9.29 2.01 -19.66
C VAL A 282 8.80 2.35 -21.08
N LEU A 283 9.08 3.55 -21.59
CA LEU A 283 8.76 3.95 -22.96
C LEU A 283 9.51 3.10 -24.00
N SER A 284 10.78 2.75 -23.75
CA SER A 284 11.52 1.85 -24.64
C SER A 284 10.99 0.42 -24.63
N MET A 285 10.49 -0.05 -23.48
CA MET A 285 9.79 -1.33 -23.40
C MET A 285 8.48 -1.30 -24.19
N ALA A 286 7.73 -0.19 -24.08
CA ALA A 286 6.50 0.00 -24.86
C ALA A 286 6.78 0.03 -26.36
N ASN A 287 7.81 0.77 -26.78
CA ASN A 287 8.27 0.79 -28.17
C ASN A 287 8.60 -0.62 -28.66
N TYR A 288 9.38 -1.39 -27.91
CA TYR A 288 9.69 -2.79 -28.26
C TYR A 288 8.42 -3.63 -28.47
N LEU A 289 7.43 -3.54 -27.58
CA LEU A 289 6.17 -4.27 -27.72
C LEU A 289 5.36 -3.83 -28.95
N ILE A 290 5.35 -2.53 -29.25
CA ILE A 290 4.60 -1.95 -30.38
C ILE A 290 5.24 -2.32 -31.71
N GLN A 291 6.55 -2.12 -31.86
CA GLN A 291 7.27 -2.43 -33.11
C GLN A 291 7.20 -3.92 -33.48
N ASN A 292 7.16 -4.80 -32.47
CA ASN A 292 7.11 -6.25 -32.64
C ASN A 292 5.70 -6.84 -32.54
N GLU A 293 4.65 -6.01 -32.44
CA GLU A 293 3.24 -6.45 -32.38
C GLU A 293 2.95 -7.41 -31.21
N LEU A 294 3.65 -7.23 -30.09
CA LEU A 294 3.54 -8.06 -28.88
C LEU A 294 2.56 -7.52 -27.85
N TYR A 295 2.02 -6.33 -28.07
CA TYR A 295 1.00 -5.73 -27.21
C TYR A 295 -0.36 -6.43 -27.40
N ASN A 296 -1.29 -6.28 -26.45
CA ASN A 296 -2.62 -6.86 -26.57
C ASN A 296 -3.47 -6.05 -27.57
N ARG A 297 -3.34 -6.40 -28.86
CA ARG A 297 -4.01 -5.73 -29.99
C ARG A 297 -5.51 -5.58 -29.79
N GLU A 298 -6.18 -6.64 -29.35
CA GLU A 298 -7.65 -6.64 -29.16
C GLU A 298 -8.07 -5.74 -28.00
N PHE A 299 -7.29 -5.69 -26.92
CA PHE A 299 -7.57 -4.76 -25.81
C PHE A 299 -7.49 -3.31 -26.28
N VAL A 300 -6.42 -2.94 -27.00
CA VAL A 300 -6.25 -1.58 -27.52
C VAL A 300 -7.36 -1.23 -28.51
N ARG A 301 -7.66 -2.12 -29.46
CA ARG A 301 -8.73 -1.91 -30.45
C ARG A 301 -10.10 -1.66 -29.82
N ARG A 302 -10.40 -2.32 -28.70
CA ARG A 302 -11.70 -2.24 -28.04
C ARG A 302 -11.83 -1.13 -27.01
N TRP A 303 -10.77 -0.84 -26.26
CA TRP A 303 -10.83 0.00 -25.06
C TRP A 303 -10.02 1.28 -25.13
N TRP A 304 -9.22 1.46 -26.18
CA TRP A 304 -8.51 2.70 -26.42
C TRP A 304 -9.30 3.61 -27.35
N ASN A 305 -9.22 4.92 -27.13
CA ASN A 305 -9.86 5.94 -27.96
C ASN A 305 -9.07 6.19 -29.25
N TRP A 306 -8.72 5.12 -29.98
CA TRP A 306 -7.87 5.20 -31.17
C TRP A 306 -8.56 5.93 -32.34
N GLU A 307 -9.88 5.82 -32.48
CA GLU A 307 -10.66 6.55 -33.50
C GLU A 307 -10.56 8.07 -33.27
N GLU A 308 -10.72 8.50 -32.02
CA GLU A 308 -10.59 9.91 -31.61
C GLU A 308 -9.15 10.41 -31.85
N TYR A 309 -8.15 9.60 -31.47
CA TYR A 309 -6.75 9.91 -31.77
C TYR A 309 -6.52 10.12 -33.26
N MET A 310 -7.02 9.22 -34.12
CA MET A 310 -6.88 9.38 -35.58
C MET A 310 -7.60 10.64 -36.08
N ALA A 311 -8.82 10.90 -35.62
CA ALA A 311 -9.58 12.08 -36.04
C ALA A 311 -8.92 13.41 -35.66
N VAL A 312 -8.20 13.45 -34.53
CA VAL A 312 -7.57 14.68 -34.02
C VAL A 312 -6.12 14.83 -34.47
N GLU A 313 -5.32 13.77 -34.36
CA GLU A 313 -3.87 13.80 -34.57
C GLU A 313 -3.43 13.36 -35.97
N ARG A 314 -4.32 12.70 -36.73
CA ARG A 314 -4.10 12.22 -38.11
C ARG A 314 -5.33 12.43 -39.00
N PRO A 315 -5.93 13.64 -39.04
CA PRO A 315 -7.22 13.90 -39.72
C PRO A 315 -7.19 13.65 -41.24
N GLU A 316 -6.00 13.65 -41.85
CA GLU A 316 -5.77 13.37 -43.26
C GLU A 316 -5.73 11.88 -43.61
N GLU A 317 -5.57 11.00 -42.62
CA GLU A 317 -5.53 9.55 -42.81
C GLU A 317 -6.92 8.93 -42.67
N GLU A 318 -7.17 7.82 -43.37
CA GLU A 318 -8.41 7.07 -43.19
C GLU A 318 -8.48 6.51 -41.77
N THR A 319 -9.59 6.74 -41.07
CA THR A 319 -9.82 6.24 -39.71
C THR A 319 -10.10 4.74 -39.72
N ASN A 320 -9.03 3.95 -39.67
CA ASN A 320 -9.07 2.51 -39.44
C ASN A 320 -7.97 2.10 -38.47
N PHE A 321 -8.09 0.89 -37.90
CA PHE A 321 -7.20 0.47 -36.82
C PHE A 321 -5.78 0.20 -37.32
N GLU A 322 -5.61 -0.28 -38.55
CA GLU A 322 -4.31 -0.53 -39.17
C GLU A 322 -3.50 0.77 -39.34
N ASN A 323 -4.14 1.86 -39.75
CA ASN A 323 -3.51 3.19 -39.81
C ASN A 323 -3.14 3.70 -38.41
N PHE A 324 -4.00 3.49 -37.42
CA PHE A 324 -3.67 3.78 -36.02
C PHE A 324 -2.44 2.99 -35.55
N GLU A 325 -2.30 1.71 -35.91
CA GLU A 325 -1.11 0.92 -35.56
C GLU A 325 0.18 1.48 -36.19
N LEU A 326 0.10 1.99 -37.43
CA LEU A 326 1.22 2.66 -38.09
C LEU A 326 1.58 3.97 -37.37
N ALA A 327 0.58 4.81 -37.07
CA ALA A 327 0.78 6.04 -36.32
C ALA A 327 1.36 5.80 -34.92
N LEU A 328 0.93 4.71 -34.24
CA LEU A 328 1.45 4.32 -32.94
C LEU A 328 2.91 3.85 -33.02
N LYS A 329 3.29 3.09 -34.06
CA LYS A 329 4.67 2.71 -34.33
C LYS A 329 5.55 3.92 -34.59
N GLU A 330 5.07 4.91 -35.35
CA GLU A 330 5.77 6.16 -35.60
C GLU A 330 5.98 6.95 -34.30
N LEU A 331 4.91 7.14 -33.51
CA LEU A 331 4.94 7.89 -32.26
C LEU A 331 5.97 7.35 -31.26
N TYR A 332 6.12 6.03 -31.19
CA TYR A 332 7.04 5.38 -30.24
C TYR A 332 8.44 5.12 -30.79
N ALA A 333 8.69 5.30 -32.10
CA ALA A 333 9.94 4.90 -32.77
C ALA A 333 11.20 5.50 -32.13
N GLY A 334 11.11 6.72 -31.58
CA GLY A 334 12.23 7.42 -30.93
C GLY A 334 12.65 6.83 -29.58
N TYR A 335 11.79 6.08 -28.90
CA TYR A 335 12.10 5.50 -27.60
C TYR A 335 12.86 4.17 -27.76
N THR A 336 14.09 4.23 -28.26
CA THR A 336 14.93 3.04 -28.41
C THR A 336 15.58 2.62 -27.08
N PHE A 337 16.19 1.44 -27.04
CA PHE A 337 16.96 1.01 -25.88
C PHE A 337 18.21 1.86 -25.67
N GLU A 338 18.82 2.38 -26.73
CA GLU A 338 19.95 3.31 -26.67
C GLU A 338 19.53 4.66 -26.09
N TYR A 339 18.36 5.19 -26.49
CA TYR A 339 17.78 6.37 -25.87
C TYR A 339 17.58 6.16 -24.37
N ALA A 340 16.92 5.07 -23.98
CA ALA A 340 16.68 4.77 -22.57
C ALA A 340 17.98 4.57 -21.78
N ALA A 341 19.01 3.97 -22.38
CA ALA A 341 20.32 3.81 -21.76
C ALA A 341 21.02 5.15 -21.54
N ALA A 342 20.94 6.06 -22.51
CA ALA A 342 21.50 7.41 -22.39
C ALA A 342 20.83 8.22 -21.27
N GLU A 343 19.50 8.15 -21.17
CA GLU A 343 18.73 8.88 -20.15
C GLU A 343 18.90 8.27 -18.75
N SER A 344 18.94 6.95 -18.65
CA SER A 344 18.87 6.26 -17.35
C SER A 344 20.21 5.80 -16.78
N GLY A 345 21.25 5.76 -17.60
CA GLY A 345 22.54 5.16 -17.22
C GLY A 345 22.52 3.64 -17.10
N VAL A 346 21.41 2.96 -17.39
CA VAL A 346 21.31 1.50 -17.44
C VAL A 346 21.74 0.99 -18.82
N ASP A 347 22.51 -0.09 -18.89
CA ASP A 347 22.96 -0.66 -20.16
C ASP A 347 21.79 -1.08 -21.06
N ALA A 348 21.87 -0.71 -22.35
CA ALA A 348 20.81 -0.97 -23.34
C ALA A 348 20.48 -2.47 -23.47
N ARG A 349 21.46 -3.38 -23.34
CA ARG A 349 21.22 -4.83 -23.42
C ARG A 349 20.45 -5.32 -22.21
N THR A 350 20.71 -4.76 -21.03
CA THR A 350 19.93 -5.06 -19.83
C THR A 350 18.49 -4.57 -19.98
N ILE A 351 18.27 -3.38 -20.53
CA ILE A 351 16.93 -2.86 -20.80
C ILE A 351 16.20 -3.77 -21.80
N GLU A 352 16.87 -4.18 -22.89
CA GLU A 352 16.32 -5.10 -23.89
C GLU A 352 15.95 -6.46 -23.27
N GLU A 353 16.82 -7.04 -22.44
CA GLU A 353 16.55 -8.31 -21.75
C GLU A 353 15.29 -8.22 -20.90
N VAL A 354 15.13 -7.13 -20.14
CA VAL A 354 13.93 -6.90 -19.32
C VAL A 354 12.70 -6.70 -20.21
N ALA A 355 12.79 -5.97 -21.32
CA ALA A 355 11.70 -5.79 -22.27
C ALA A 355 11.23 -7.13 -22.87
N ARG A 356 12.17 -8.03 -23.21
CA ARG A 356 11.89 -9.39 -23.66
C ARG A 356 11.19 -10.23 -22.59
N ILE A 357 11.54 -10.06 -21.31
CA ILE A 357 10.82 -10.74 -20.21
C ILE A 357 9.40 -10.19 -20.11
N VAL A 358 9.23 -8.87 -20.10
CA VAL A 358 7.92 -8.21 -20.02
C VAL A 358 7.00 -8.66 -21.15
N SER A 359 7.51 -8.84 -22.37
CA SER A 359 6.69 -9.30 -23.50
C SER A 359 6.10 -10.70 -23.32
N THR A 360 6.69 -11.54 -22.47
CA THR A 360 6.15 -12.89 -22.18
C THR A 360 4.94 -12.89 -21.22
N ALA A 361 4.63 -11.74 -20.62
CA ALA A 361 3.60 -11.65 -19.58
C ALA A 361 2.19 -11.86 -20.13
N GLY A 362 1.92 -11.48 -21.38
CA GLY A 362 0.59 -11.43 -21.96
C GLY A 362 -0.37 -10.61 -21.08
N THR A 363 -1.54 -11.16 -20.74
CA THR A 363 -2.52 -10.51 -19.83
C THR A 363 -2.16 -10.61 -18.35
N ARG A 364 -1.01 -11.22 -18.00
CA ARG A 364 -0.58 -11.48 -16.62
C ARG A 364 0.63 -10.62 -16.22
N PHE A 365 0.71 -9.40 -16.76
CA PHE A 365 1.63 -8.37 -16.30
C PHE A 365 1.05 -7.63 -15.11
N SER A 366 1.86 -7.40 -14.10
CA SER A 366 1.47 -6.63 -12.92
C SER A 366 2.55 -5.60 -12.60
N SER A 367 2.15 -4.37 -12.28
CA SER A 367 3.10 -3.33 -11.90
C SER A 367 2.65 -2.56 -10.68
N HIS A 368 3.60 -1.93 -10.01
CA HIS A 368 3.32 -0.95 -8.97
C HIS A 368 4.38 0.16 -9.00
N ASN A 369 3.92 1.39 -9.17
CA ASN A 369 4.75 2.59 -9.07
C ASN A 369 4.39 3.33 -7.78
N TRP A 370 5.39 3.58 -6.93
CA TRP A 370 5.14 4.29 -5.67
C TRP A 370 5.30 5.80 -5.76
N ARG A 371 6.53 6.32 -5.99
CA ARG A 371 6.81 7.77 -5.99
C ARG A 371 7.88 8.20 -6.98
N SER A 372 8.93 7.40 -7.17
CA SER A 372 10.14 7.84 -7.91
C SER A 372 9.87 8.35 -9.32
N ALA A 373 9.03 7.65 -10.10
CA ALA A 373 8.79 8.02 -11.50
C ALA A 373 8.11 9.40 -11.69
N ALA A 374 7.62 10.01 -10.62
CA ALA A 374 7.02 11.34 -10.66
C ALA A 374 7.71 12.33 -9.69
N SER A 375 8.87 11.98 -9.13
CA SER A 375 9.69 12.87 -8.29
C SER A 375 10.67 13.73 -9.10
N GLY A 376 10.92 13.35 -10.37
CA GLY A 376 11.86 14.04 -11.26
C GLY A 376 11.22 14.90 -12.35
N ASN A 377 9.88 14.96 -12.42
CA ASN A 377 9.13 15.75 -13.39
C ASN A 377 8.58 17.03 -12.77
#